data_AF-A0A935RKR1-F1
#
_entry.id   AF-A0A935RKR1-F1
#
_cell.length_a   1.000
_cell.length_b   1.000
_cell.length_c   1.000
_cell.angle_alpha   90.00
_cell.angle_beta   90.00
_cell.angle_gamma   90.00
#
_symmetry.space_group_name_H-M   'P 1'
#
loop_
_entity.id
_entity.type
_entity.pdbx_description
1 polymer ?
#
loop_
_entity_poly.entity_id
_entity_poly.type
_entity_poly.pdbx_seq_one_letter_code
_entity_poly.pdbx_strand_id
1 'polypeptide(L)'
;MSTTLRKMDTQLKSWLARIDRMAARTASPDSPADAVPAGRITELRSLHATALKEFTVFRAADAEERANLKPRTVVAWNALAAAVKRPKPAV
;
A
#
# COMPACT_ATOMS: atom_id res chain seq x y z
N MET A 1 -8.33 18.69 -8.75
CA MET A 1 -7.74 17.70 -7.81
C MET A 1 -6.50 18.31 -7.18
N SER A 2 -6.43 18.39 -5.85
CA SER A 2 -5.32 19.04 -5.15
C SER A 2 -3.99 18.31 -5.38
N THR A 3 -2.88 19.05 -5.32
CA THR A 3 -1.52 18.52 -5.51
C THR A 3 -1.21 17.37 -4.54
N THR A 4 -1.72 17.46 -3.31
CA THR A 4 -1.57 16.41 -2.28
C THR A 4 -2.31 15.12 -2.66
N LEU A 5 -3.56 15.21 -3.11
CA LEU A 5 -4.32 14.03 -3.53
C LEU A 5 -3.68 13.33 -4.73
N ARG A 6 -3.09 14.11 -5.66
CA ARG A 6 -2.34 13.56 -6.79
C ARG A 6 -1.08 12.82 -6.33
N LYS A 7 -0.32 13.38 -5.40
CA LYS A 7 0.86 12.71 -4.83
C LYS A 7 0.48 11.40 -4.13
N MET A 8 -0.62 11.38 -3.39
CA MET A 8 -1.12 10.17 -2.73
C MET A 8 -1.56 9.10 -3.75
N ASP A 9 -2.31 9.48 -4.78
CA ASP A 9 -2.71 8.55 -5.85
C ASP A 9 -1.49 7.92 -6.56
N THR A 10 -0.52 8.74 -6.95
CA THR A 10 0.73 8.26 -7.58
C THR A 10 1.49 7.30 -6.65
N GLN A 11 1.57 7.61 -5.36
CA GLN A 11 2.29 6.77 -4.42
C GLN A 11 1.60 5.42 -4.17
N LEU A 12 0.25 5.38 -4.10
CA LEU A 12 -0.51 4.13 -4.01
C LEU A 12 -0.28 3.22 -5.23
N LYS A 13 -0.23 3.82 -6.43
CA LYS A 13 0.09 3.11 -7.67
C LYS A 13 1.52 2.58 -7.67
N SER A 14 2.47 3.39 -7.19
CA SER A 14 3.88 2.98 -7.05
C SER A 14 4.04 1.80 -6.08
N TRP A 15 3.35 1.84 -4.94
CA TRP A 15 3.34 0.72 -4.00
C TRP A 15 2.71 -0.54 -4.56
N LEU A 16 1.59 -0.43 -5.29
CA LEU A 16 0.98 -1.57 -5.98
C LEU A 16 1.95 -2.22 -6.98
N ALA A 17 2.57 -1.42 -7.84
CA ALA A 17 3.55 -1.92 -8.81
C ALA A 17 4.77 -2.58 -8.14
N ARG A 18 5.16 -2.15 -6.93
CA ARG A 18 6.19 -2.83 -6.15
C ARG A 18 5.69 -4.17 -5.60
N ILE A 19 4.47 -4.22 -5.08
CA ILE A 19 3.83 -5.46 -4.61
C ILE A 19 3.70 -6.48 -5.73
N ASP A 20 3.27 -6.06 -6.92
CA ASP A 20 3.13 -6.95 -8.07
C ASP A 20 4.48 -7.45 -8.58
N ARG A 21 5.53 -6.62 -8.57
CA ARG A 21 6.90 -7.09 -8.85
C ARG A 21 7.38 -8.13 -7.83
N MET A 22 7.08 -7.95 -6.54
CA MET A 22 7.39 -8.95 -5.52
C MET A 22 6.62 -10.24 -5.78
N ALA A 23 5.33 -10.15 -6.09
CA ALA A 23 4.48 -11.29 -6.42
C ALA A 23 4.98 -12.06 -7.65
N ALA A 24 5.36 -11.35 -8.72
CA ALA A 24 5.89 -11.95 -9.94
C ALA A 24 7.22 -12.69 -9.69
N ARG A 25 8.13 -12.11 -8.89
CA ARG A 25 9.38 -12.79 -8.50
C ARG A 25 9.08 -14.07 -7.71
N THR A 26 8.17 -14.00 -6.73
CA THR A 26 7.79 -15.15 -5.90
C THR A 26 7.07 -16.26 -6.69
N ALA A 27 6.31 -15.92 -7.72
CA ALA A 27 5.61 -16.89 -8.57
C ALA A 27 6.49 -17.50 -9.67
N SER A 28 7.69 -16.95 -9.90
CA SER A 28 8.64 -17.50 -10.87
C SER A 28 9.09 -18.91 -10.44
N PRO A 29 9.16 -19.90 -11.35
CA PRO A 29 9.67 -21.23 -11.02
C PRO A 29 11.14 -21.17 -10.54
N ASP A 30 11.92 -20.22 -11.07
CA ASP A 30 13.28 -19.92 -10.63
C ASP A 30 13.31 -18.89 -9.48
N SER A 31 12.32 -18.93 -8.59
CA SER A 31 12.21 -17.94 -7.52
C SER A 31 13.49 -17.98 -6.66
N PRO A 32 14.20 -16.86 -6.53
CA PRO A 32 15.46 -16.88 -5.82
C PRO A 32 15.20 -17.06 -4.31
N ALA A 33 16.16 -17.59 -3.55
CA ALA A 33 16.00 -17.82 -2.11
C ALA A 33 15.71 -16.50 -1.32
N ASP A 34 16.02 -15.34 -1.90
CA ASP A 34 15.66 -14.02 -1.37
C ASP A 34 14.20 -13.61 -1.64
N ALA A 35 13.41 -14.40 -2.37
CA ALA A 35 12.01 -14.11 -2.66
C ALA A 35 11.18 -13.85 -1.40
N VAL A 36 10.21 -12.95 -1.56
CA VAL A 36 9.30 -12.56 -0.47
C VAL A 36 8.28 -13.70 -0.29
N PRO A 37 8.02 -14.15 0.95
CA PRO A 37 7.02 -15.19 1.19
C PRO A 37 5.64 -14.79 0.65
N ALA A 38 4.90 -15.75 0.07
CA ALA A 38 3.56 -15.50 -0.47
C ALA A 38 2.62 -14.87 0.57
N GLY A 39 2.69 -15.31 1.84
CA GLY A 39 1.91 -14.72 2.93
C GLY A 39 2.19 -13.21 3.13
N ARG A 40 3.43 -12.77 2.93
CA ARG A 40 3.79 -11.35 3.02
C ARG A 40 3.24 -10.54 1.85
N ILE A 41 3.20 -11.12 0.64
CA ILE A 41 2.55 -10.49 -0.52
C ILE A 41 1.05 -10.33 -0.27
N THR A 42 0.38 -11.35 0.28
CA THR A 42 -1.03 -11.28 0.67
C THR A 42 -1.29 -10.18 1.68
N GLU A 43 -0.48 -10.09 2.75
CA GLU A 43 -0.58 -9.02 3.75
C GLU A 43 -0.44 -7.62 3.11
N LEU A 44 0.55 -7.44 2.24
CA LEU A 44 0.78 -6.18 1.54
C LEU A 44 -0.39 -5.80 0.63
N ARG A 45 -1.00 -6.76 -0.07
CA ARG A 45 -2.20 -6.53 -0.89
C ARG A 45 -3.40 -6.13 -0.04
N SER A 46 -3.59 -6.76 1.13
CA SER A 46 -4.66 -6.38 2.07
C SER A 46 -4.48 -4.97 2.62
N LEU A 47 -3.25 -4.59 2.99
CA LEU A 47 -2.92 -3.23 3.42
C LEU A 47 -3.12 -2.22 2.29
N HIS A 48 -2.74 -2.56 1.07
CA HIS A 48 -2.97 -1.72 -0.11
C HIS A 48 -4.46 -1.50 -0.37
N ALA A 49 -5.27 -2.56 -0.36
CA ALA A 49 -6.72 -2.47 -0.52
C ALA A 49 -7.36 -1.58 0.55
N THR A 50 -6.89 -1.69 1.79
CA THR A 50 -7.36 -0.84 2.91
C THR A 50 -6.99 0.62 2.67
N ALA A 51 -5.73 0.92 2.35
CA ALA A 51 -5.29 2.28 2.08
C ALA A 51 -5.98 2.90 0.86
N LEU A 52 -6.23 2.11 -0.19
CA LEU A 52 -6.97 2.54 -1.37
C LEU A 52 -8.43 2.86 -1.04
N LYS A 53 -9.09 2.03 -0.23
CA LYS A 53 -10.46 2.26 0.23
C LYS A 53 -10.55 3.58 1.02
N GLU A 54 -9.71 3.75 2.03
CA GLU A 54 -9.70 4.96 2.86
C GLU A 54 -9.37 6.20 2.02
N PHE A 55 -8.40 6.12 1.09
CA PHE A 55 -8.08 7.22 0.18
C PHE A 55 -9.25 7.56 -0.77
N THR A 56 -9.98 6.55 -1.25
CA THR A 56 -11.13 6.77 -2.14
C THR A 56 -12.25 7.51 -1.41
N VAL A 57 -12.55 7.10 -0.18
CA VAL A 57 -13.53 7.79 0.68
C VAL A 57 -13.05 9.21 1.00
N PHE A 58 -11.79 9.38 1.42
CA PHE A 58 -11.19 10.69 1.70
C PHE A 58 -11.23 11.64 0.49
N ARG A 59 -10.99 11.12 -0.72
CA ARG A 59 -11.05 11.91 -1.96
C ARG A 59 -12.47 12.37 -2.28
N ALA A 60 -13.48 11.54 -2.02
CA ALA A 60 -14.88 11.86 -2.30
C ALA A 60 -15.52 12.76 -1.25
N ALA A 61 -15.07 12.69 0.00
CA ALA A 61 -15.57 13.46 1.14
C ALA A 61 -15.39 14.98 1.00
N ASP A 62 -16.27 15.73 1.66
CA ASP A 62 -16.16 17.19 1.80
C ASP A 62 -15.09 17.60 2.84
N ALA A 63 -14.98 18.89 3.14
CA ALA A 63 -13.93 19.41 4.03
C ALA A 63 -14.09 18.95 5.49
N GLU A 64 -15.32 18.87 6.00
CA GLU A 64 -15.62 18.50 7.38
C GLU A 64 -15.40 16.99 7.58
N GLU A 65 -15.94 16.19 6.67
CA GLU A 65 -15.72 14.75 6.65
C GLU A 65 -14.24 14.40 6.46
N ARG A 66 -13.50 15.13 5.62
CA ARG A 66 -12.06 14.93 5.46
C ARG A 66 -11.28 15.17 6.74
N ALA A 67 -11.69 16.12 7.58
CA ALA A 67 -11.02 16.33 8.87
C ALA A 67 -11.17 15.08 9.77
N ASN A 68 -12.35 14.46 9.76
CA ASN A 68 -12.65 13.24 10.51
C ASN A 68 -11.98 11.98 9.92
N LEU A 69 -11.85 11.91 8.59
CA LEU A 69 -11.24 10.79 7.87
C LEU A 69 -9.71 10.86 7.83
N LYS A 70 -9.12 12.04 8.02
CA LYS A 70 -7.67 12.25 7.94
C LYS A 70 -6.88 11.32 8.88
N PRO A 71 -7.21 11.18 10.18
CA PRO A 71 -6.50 10.25 11.06
C PRO A 71 -6.53 8.81 10.56
N ARG A 72 -7.71 8.33 10.14
CA ARG A 72 -7.92 6.96 9.65
C ARG A 72 -7.15 6.70 8.35
N THR A 73 -7.19 7.66 7.43
CA THR A 73 -6.42 7.63 6.17
C THR A 73 -4.92 7.60 6.45
N VAL A 74 -4.43 8.40 7.41
CA VAL A 74 -3.02 8.43 7.80
C VAL A 74 -2.57 7.11 8.43
N VAL A 75 -3.40 6.48 9.26
CA VAL A 75 -3.10 5.17 9.86
C VAL A 75 -2.94 4.11 8.78
N ALA A 76 -3.92 3.99 7.86
CA ALA A 76 -3.84 3.03 6.76
C ALA A 76 -2.63 3.29 5.85
N TRP A 77 -2.35 4.57 5.57
CA TRP A 77 -1.20 5.00 4.78
C TRP A 77 0.13 4.61 5.42
N ASN A 78 0.31 4.90 6.71
CA ASN A 78 1.54 4.62 7.44
C ASN A 78 1.75 3.12 7.61
N ALA A 79 0.69 2.35 7.84
CA ALA A 79 0.76 0.89 7.90
C ALA A 79 1.30 0.30 6.60
N LEU A 80 0.75 0.72 5.44
CA LEU A 80 1.23 0.30 4.14
C LEU A 80 2.67 0.79 3.87
N ALA A 81 2.97 2.05 4.18
CA ALA A 81 4.31 2.62 3.97
C ALA A 81 5.37 1.87 4.76
N ALA A 82 5.10 1.56 6.03
CA ALA A 82 5.97 0.77 6.88
C ALA A 82 6.11 -0.66 6.35
N ALA A 83 5.01 -1.28 5.91
CA ALA A 83 5.03 -2.63 5.41
C ALA A 83 5.83 -2.78 4.10
N VAL A 84 5.72 -1.81 3.19
CA VAL A 84 6.47 -1.81 1.92
C VAL A 84 7.97 -1.48 2.12
N LYS A 85 8.30 -0.71 3.17
CA LYS A 85 9.69 -0.37 3.54
C LYS A 85 10.37 -1.43 4.39
N ARG A 86 9.62 -2.27 5.11
CA ARG A 86 10.20 -3.32 5.96
C ARG A 86 11.11 -4.22 5.13
N PRO A 87 12.40 -4.37 5.51
CA PRO A 87 13.25 -5.37 4.90
C PRO A 87 12.69 -6.76 5.17
N LYS A 88 13.10 -7.75 4.36
CA LYS A 88 12.72 -9.15 4.52
C LYS A 88 12.87 -9.53 6.01
N PRO A 89 11.87 -10.18 6.64
CA PRO A 89 12.11 -10.73 7.97
C PRO A 89 13.31 -11.66 7.86
N ALA A 90 14.35 -11.38 8.64
CA ALA A 90 15.47 -12.30 8.79
C ALA A 90 14.86 -13.59 9.34
N VAL A 91 14.91 -14.65 8.52
CA VAL A 91 14.58 -16.01 8.94
C VAL A 91 15.79 -16.54 9.69
#